data_AF-A0A503HD56-F1
#
_entry.id   AF-A0A503HD56-F1
#
_cell.length_a   1.000
_cell.length_b   1.000
_cell.length_c   1.000
_cell.angle_alpha   90.00
_cell.angle_beta   90.00
_cell.angle_gamma   90.00
#
_symmetry.space_group_name_H-M   'P 1'
#
loop_
_entity.id
_entity.type
_entity.pdbx_description
1 polymer ?
#
loop_
_entity_poly.entity_id
_entity_poly.type
_entity_poly.pdbx_seq_one_letter_code
_entity_poly.pdbx_strand_id
1 'polypeptide(L)'
;TRTVYMNPVSRFIYWNMNYHVEHHMFPMVPYHALPRLHELIKHDLPEPNPSMWHAYREVWPVLLRQLKYEDFYLKRELPPTARPYRGEFHEVDMSAAAE
;
A
#
# COMPACT_ATOMS: atom_id res chain seq x y z
N THR A 1 3.18 -1.46 -1.86
CA THR A 1 1.90 -2.03 -2.32
C THR A 1 0.75 -1.11 -1.94
N ARG A 2 -0.39 -1.10 -2.64
CA ARG A 2 -1.55 -0.22 -2.35
C ARG A 2 -2.90 -0.85 -2.74
N THR A 3 -3.97 -0.44 -2.09
CA THR A 3 -5.35 -0.80 -2.47
C THR A 3 -6.04 0.40 -3.10
N VAL A 4 -6.73 0.16 -4.21
CA VAL A 4 -7.42 1.20 -4.98
C VAL A 4 -8.86 0.76 -5.24
N TYR A 5 -9.82 1.64 -4.99
CA TYR A 5 -11.20 1.39 -5.37
C TYR A 5 -11.40 1.58 -6.86
N MET A 6 -12.14 0.63 -7.45
CA MET A 6 -12.40 0.53 -8.87
C MET A 6 -13.87 0.19 -9.11
N ASN A 7 -14.38 0.57 -10.28
CA ASN A 7 -15.72 0.19 -10.71
C ASN A 7 -15.83 -1.35 -10.94
N PRO A 8 -17.04 -1.92 -10.95
CA PRO A 8 -17.24 -3.36 -11.08
C PRO A 8 -16.62 -4.00 -12.34
N VAL A 9 -16.62 -3.29 -13.47
CA VAL A 9 -16.06 -3.79 -14.74
C VAL A 9 -14.54 -3.92 -14.63
N SER A 10 -13.87 -2.87 -14.15
CA SER A 10 -12.42 -2.90 -13.93
C SER A 10 -12.04 -3.95 -12.89
N ARG A 11 -12.84 -4.12 -11.82
CA ARG A 11 -12.62 -5.18 -10.83
C ARG A 11 -12.77 -6.58 -11.42
N PHE A 12 -13.70 -6.78 -12.35
CA PHE A 12 -13.84 -8.06 -13.04
C PHE A 12 -12.61 -8.36 -13.91
N ILE A 13 -12.22 -7.40 -14.77
CA ILE A 13 -11.08 -7.55 -15.68
C ILE A 13 -9.77 -7.77 -14.90
N TYR A 14 -9.60 -7.04 -13.79
CA TYR A 14 -8.42 -7.12 -12.95
C TYR A 14 -8.53 -8.18 -11.85
N TRP A 15 -9.53 -9.06 -11.91
CA TRP A 15 -9.76 -10.12 -10.92
C TRP A 15 -9.69 -9.66 -9.46
N ASN A 16 -10.28 -8.51 -9.11
CA ASN A 16 -10.17 -7.93 -7.77
C ASN A 16 -8.72 -7.73 -7.26
N MET A 17 -7.68 -7.73 -8.13
CA MET A 17 -6.30 -7.42 -7.75
C MET A 17 -6.07 -5.95 -7.38
N ASN A 18 -7.12 -5.14 -7.45
CA ASN A 18 -7.13 -3.79 -6.90
C ASN A 18 -6.98 -3.80 -5.36
N TYR A 19 -7.27 -4.94 -4.72
CA TYR A 19 -6.96 -5.26 -3.32
C TYR A 19 -5.54 -5.85 -3.19
N HIS A 20 -4.55 -5.07 -3.63
CA HIS A 20 -3.19 -5.57 -3.79
C HIS A 20 -2.41 -5.62 -2.46
N VAL A 21 -2.75 -4.77 -1.50
CA VAL A 21 -2.17 -4.86 -0.15
C VAL A 21 -2.58 -6.17 0.49
N GLU A 22 -3.87 -6.50 0.40
CA GLU A 22 -4.46 -7.71 0.94
C GLU A 22 -3.83 -8.96 0.30
N HIS A 23 -3.65 -8.96 -1.03
CA HIS A 23 -2.96 -10.04 -1.71
C HIS A 23 -1.52 -10.23 -1.23
N HIS A 24 -0.76 -9.14 -1.04
CA HIS A 24 0.62 -9.26 -0.55
C HIS A 24 0.73 -9.68 0.91
N MET A 25 -0.26 -9.33 1.75
CA MET A 25 -0.32 -9.79 3.14
C MET A 25 -0.76 -11.25 3.26
N PHE A 26 -1.72 -11.66 2.44
CA PHE A 26 -2.32 -13.00 2.48
C PHE A 26 -2.36 -13.62 1.07
N PRO A 27 -1.19 -13.97 0.48
CA PRO A 27 -1.10 -14.42 -0.91
C PRO A 27 -1.85 -15.72 -1.20
N MET A 28 -2.14 -16.51 -0.17
CA MET A 28 -2.91 -17.75 -0.27
C MET A 28 -4.42 -17.52 -0.39
N VAL A 29 -4.92 -16.30 -0.14
CA VAL A 29 -6.35 -15.98 -0.27
C VAL A 29 -6.68 -15.78 -1.76
N PRO A 30 -7.68 -16.49 -2.31
CA PRO A 30 -8.01 -16.39 -3.72
C PRO A 30 -8.63 -15.03 -4.05
N TYR A 31 -8.41 -14.58 -5.28
CA TYR A 31 -8.74 -13.23 -5.72
C TYR A 31 -10.21 -12.81 -5.52
N HIS A 32 -11.14 -13.75 -5.68
CA HIS A 32 -12.57 -13.49 -5.52
C HIS A 32 -12.97 -13.25 -4.05
N ALA A 33 -12.15 -13.67 -3.09
CA ALA A 33 -12.37 -13.49 -1.65
C ALA A 33 -11.70 -12.22 -1.10
N LEU A 34 -10.81 -11.58 -1.87
CA LEU A 34 -10.13 -10.35 -1.44
C LEU A 34 -11.06 -9.19 -1.06
N PRO A 35 -12.21 -8.95 -1.72
CA PRO A 35 -13.14 -7.92 -1.27
C PRO A 35 -13.67 -8.20 0.15
N ARG A 36 -13.92 -9.47 0.50
CA ARG A 36 -14.36 -9.85 1.83
C ARG A 36 -13.23 -9.69 2.85
N LEU A 37 -12.01 -10.08 2.47
CA LEU A 37 -10.83 -9.87 3.31
C LEU A 37 -10.61 -8.38 3.60
N HIS A 38 -10.72 -7.54 2.58
CA HIS A 38 -10.61 -6.08 2.71
C HIS A 38 -11.55 -5.55 3.80
N GLU A 39 -12.84 -5.90 3.75
CA GLU A 39 -13.80 -5.46 4.77
C GLU A 39 -13.44 -5.90 6.19
N LEU A 40 -12.85 -7.09 6.34
CA LEU A 40 -12.44 -7.63 7.64
C LEU A 40 -11.24 -6.89 8.23
N ILE A 41 -10.26 -6.50 7.41
CA ILE A 41 -8.99 -5.95 7.89
C ILE A 41 -8.79 -4.46 7.59
N LYS A 42 -9.72 -3.79 6.89
CA LYS A 42 -9.56 -2.38 6.46
C LYS A 42 -9.23 -1.41 7.60
N HIS A 43 -9.62 -1.72 8.84
CA HIS A 43 -9.35 -0.91 10.02
C HIS A 43 -7.87 -0.90 10.43
N ASP A 44 -7.11 -1.92 10.02
CA ASP A 44 -5.67 -2.06 10.27
C ASP A 44 -4.82 -1.64 9.05
N LEU A 45 -5.45 -1.21 7.95
CA LEU A 45 -4.79 -0.81 6.71
C LEU A 45 -4.75 0.72 6.58
N PRO A 46 -3.76 1.29 5.86
CA PRO A 46 -3.82 2.68 5.44
C PRO A 46 -5.04 2.90 4.52
N GLU A 47 -5.52 4.15 4.49
CA GLU A 47 -6.69 4.49 3.69
C GLU A 47 -6.49 4.14 2.19
N PRO A 48 -7.42 3.37 1.58
CA PRO A 48 -7.35 3.06 0.16
C PRO A 48 -7.51 4.29 -0.72
N ASN A 49 -6.87 4.27 -1.89
CA ASN A 49 -7.12 5.32 -2.89
C ASN A 49 -8.56 5.21 -3.41
N PRO A 50 -9.37 6.28 -3.40
CA PRO A 50 -10.78 6.22 -3.82
C PRO A 50 -10.96 6.02 -5.34
N SER A 51 -9.91 6.25 -6.13
CA SER A 51 -9.91 6.00 -7.57
C SER A 51 -8.49 5.82 -8.11
N MET A 52 -8.39 5.26 -9.32
CA MET A 52 -7.12 5.17 -10.07
C MET A 52 -6.50 6.55 -10.29
N TRP A 53 -7.31 7.56 -10.59
CA TRP A 53 -6.83 8.93 -10.77
C TRP A 53 -6.20 9.49 -9.49
N HIS A 54 -6.81 9.24 -8.32
CA HIS A 54 -6.22 9.62 -7.04
C HIS A 54 -4.86 8.94 -6.84
N ALA A 55 -4.76 7.66 -7.15
CA ALA A 55 -3.49 6.93 -7.07
C ALA A 55 -2.42 7.49 -8.02
N TYR A 56 -2.77 7.80 -9.27
CA TYR A 56 -1.82 8.39 -10.22
C TYR A 56 -1.35 9.79 -9.80
N ARG A 57 -2.25 10.60 -9.26
CA ARG A 57 -1.91 11.93 -8.74
C ARG A 57 -0.87 11.87 -7.60
N GLU A 58 -0.89 10.82 -6.79
CA GLU A 58 0.15 10.59 -5.76
C GLU A 58 1.47 10.09 -6.36
N VAL A 59 1.40 9.18 -7.34
CA VAL A 59 2.59 8.54 -7.92
C VAL A 59 3.39 9.48 -8.83
N TRP A 60 2.71 10.31 -9.62
CA TRP A 60 3.36 11.19 -10.60
C TRP A 60 4.43 12.12 -10.00
N PRO A 61 4.16 12.91 -8.93
CA PRO A 61 5.19 13.76 -8.33
C PRO A 61 6.32 12.95 -7.68
N VAL A 62 6.02 11.78 -7.11
CA VAL A 62 7.04 10.88 -6.54
C VAL A 62 8.00 10.43 -7.64
N LEU A 63 7.46 9.97 -8.77
CA LEU A 63 8.24 9.52 -9.92
C LEU A 63 9.12 10.64 -10.47
N LEU A 64 8.60 11.86 -10.64
CA LEU A 64 9.37 13.00 -11.12
C LEU A 64 10.57 13.36 -10.23
N ARG A 65 10.44 13.16 -8.91
CA ARG A 65 11.53 13.40 -7.94
C ARG A 65 12.55 12.26 -7.96
N GLN A 66 12.07 11.01 -7.99
CA GLN A 66 12.93 9.83 -8.10
C GLN A 66 13.75 9.84 -9.39
N LEU A 67 13.19 10.31 -10.51
CA LEU A 67 13.91 10.50 -11.79
C LEU A 67 15.02 11.56 -11.71
N LYS A 68 15.00 12.45 -10.72
CA LYS A 68 16.06 13.43 -10.44
C LYS A 68 17.10 12.91 -9.45
N TYR A 69 17.13 11.60 -9.21
CA TYR A 69 18.00 10.95 -8.22
C TYR A 69 17.78 11.45 -6.78
N GLU A 70 16.57 11.91 -6.44
CA GLU A 70 16.19 12.19 -5.06
C GLU A 70 15.73 10.90 -4.36
N ASP A 71 16.19 10.68 -3.13
CA ASP A 71 15.66 9.62 -2.25
C ASP A 71 14.30 10.03 -1.66
N PHE A 72 13.31 10.15 -2.54
CA PHE A 72 11.96 10.50 -2.17
C PHE A 72 11.02 9.30 -2.28
N TYR A 73 10.23 9.09 -1.23
CA TYR A 73 9.18 8.08 -1.19
C TYR A 73 7.93 8.62 -0.52
N LEU A 74 6.78 8.08 -0.91
CA LEU A 74 5.50 8.40 -0.30
C LEU A 74 5.33 7.60 1.01
N LYS A 75 5.36 8.29 2.14
CA LYS A 75 5.01 7.69 3.45
C LYS A 75 3.51 7.79 3.65
N ARG A 76 2.82 6.65 3.83
CA ARG A 76 1.40 6.64 4.17
C ARG A 76 1.22 6.78 5.68
N GLU A 77 0.15 7.46 6.06
CA GLU A 77 -0.33 7.46 7.44
C GLU A 77 -0.91 6.09 7.77
N LEU A 78 -0.47 5.53 8.90
CA LEU A 78 -0.94 4.24 9.39
C LEU A 78 -2.01 4.48 10.48
N PRO A 79 -2.94 3.55 10.68
CA PRO A 79 -3.87 3.62 11.80
C PRO A 79 -3.14 3.79 13.14
N PRO A 80 -3.69 4.52 14.12
CA PRO A 80 -3.06 4.72 15.42
C PRO A 80 -2.77 3.42 16.19
N THR A 81 -3.49 2.34 15.86
CA THR A 81 -3.33 1.00 16.42
C THR A 81 -2.13 0.23 15.83
N ALA A 82 -1.53 0.73 14.74
CA ALA A 82 -0.45 0.05 14.04
C ALA A 82 0.80 -0.02 14.93
N ARG A 83 1.26 -1.24 15.20
CA ARG A 83 2.51 -1.49 15.91
C ARG A 83 3.65 -1.70 14.92
N PRO A 84 4.87 -1.21 15.20
CA PRO A 84 6.03 -1.51 14.39
C PRO A 84 6.25 -3.03 14.32
N TYR A 85 6.48 -3.54 13.11
CA TYR A 85 6.85 -4.93 12.91
C TYR A 85 8.31 -5.09 13.35
N ARG A 86 8.56 -5.95 14.36
CA ARG A 86 9.88 -6.14 14.98
C ARG A 86 10.49 -4.80 15.44
N GLY A 87 9.95 -4.27 16.55
CA GLY A 87 10.36 -2.99 17.13
C GLY A 87 11.88 -2.81 17.33
N GLU A 88 12.60 -3.91 17.55
CA GLU A 88 14.07 -3.95 17.62
C GLU A 88 14.78 -3.30 16.43
N PHE A 89 14.20 -3.35 15.22
CA PHE A 89 14.78 -2.75 14.01
C PHE A 89 14.46 -1.26 13.84
N HIS A 90 13.51 -0.72 14.61
CA HIS A 90 13.10 0.68 14.50
C HIS A 90 13.93 1.61 15.39
N GLU A 91 14.68 1.06 16.34
CA GLU A 91 15.60 1.78 17.23
C GLU A 91 17.07 1.68 16.75
N VAL A 92 17.33 0.92 15.68
CA VAL A 92 18.67 0.79 15.11
C VAL A 92 19.02 2.09 14.39
N ASP A 93 20.10 2.73 14.84
CA ASP A 93 20.67 3.88 14.15
C ASP A 93 21.32 3.43 12.83
N MET A 94 20.61 3.69 11.74
CA MET A 94 21.06 3.35 10.38
C MET A 94 22.15 4.30 9.87
N SER A 95 22.49 5.39 10.59
CA SER A 95 23.53 6.33 10.14
C SER A 95 24.93 5.70 10.14
N ALA A 96 25.17 4.70 11.00
CA ALA A 96 26.45 4.00 11.11
C ALA A 96 26.71 3.00 9.96
N ALA A 97 25.68 2.62 9.20
CA ALA A 97 25.81 1.67 8.09
C ALA A 97 26.11 2.34 6.73
N ALA A 98 26.18 3.67 6.69
CA ALA A 98 26.39 4.46 5.48
C ALA A 98 27.84 4.98 5.32
N GLU A 99 28.77 4.57 6.20
CA GLU A 99 30.22 4.74 6.03
C GLU A 99 30.87 3.47 5.43
#